data_AF-A0A2V8F218-F1
#
_entry.id   AF-A0A2V8F218-F1
#
_cell.length_a   1.000
_cell.length_b   1.000
_cell.length_c   1.000
_cell.angle_alpha   90.00
_cell.angle_beta   90.00
_cell.angle_gamma   90.00
#
_symmetry.space_group_name_H-M   'P 1'
#
loop_
_entity.id
_entity.type
_entity.pdbx_description
1 polymer ?
#
loop_
_entity_poly.entity_id
_entity_poly.type
_entity_poly.pdbx_seq_one_letter_code
_entity_poly.pdbx_strand_id
1 'polypeptide(L)' 'DITVFDPATIRDVATFEDPNRYSVGIRHVFVNGRRVVADGTITAERPGRPLRGPGYRN' A
#
# COMPACT_ATOMS: atom_id res chain seq x y z
N ASP A 1 5.05 -0.53 -9.67
CA ASP A 1 4.17 -0.59 -8.47
C ASP A 1 2.86 -1.24 -8.83
N ILE A 2 2.42 -2.18 -8.02
CA ILE A 2 1.28 -3.06 -8.33
C ILE A 2 0.53 -3.37 -7.02
N THR A 3 -0.80 -3.39 -7.09
CA THR A 3 -1.67 -3.83 -5.99
C THR A 3 -2.56 -4.96 -6.47
N VAL A 4 -2.66 -6.03 -5.67
CA VAL A 4 -3.58 -7.16 -5.84
C VAL A 4 -4.58 -7.11 -4.70
N PHE A 5 -5.86 -7.12 -5.04
CA PHE A 5 -6.95 -7.08 -4.08
C PHE A 5 -8.08 -8.01 -4.51
N ASP A 6 -8.90 -8.38 -3.53
CA ASP A 6 -10.08 -9.20 -3.73
C ASP A 6 -11.29 -8.28 -4.03
N PRO A 7 -11.84 -8.32 -5.25
CA PRO A 7 -12.89 -7.39 -5.67
C PRO A 7 -14.20 -7.56 -4.89
N ALA A 8 -14.44 -8.72 -4.29
CA ALA A 8 -15.64 -8.96 -3.51
C ALA A 8 -15.57 -8.35 -2.10
N THR A 9 -14.36 -8.07 -1.60
CA THR A 9 -14.15 -7.65 -0.20
C THR A 9 -13.44 -6.32 -0.03
N ILE A 10 -12.83 -5.78 -1.09
CA ILE A 10 -12.09 -4.51 -1.03
C ILE A 10 -12.99 -3.35 -0.58
N ARG A 11 -12.66 -2.74 0.56
CA ARG A 11 -13.31 -1.52 1.07
C ARG A 11 -12.49 -0.86 2.18
N ASP A 12 -12.75 0.43 2.37
CA ASP A 12 -12.39 1.12 3.60
C ASP A 12 -13.34 0.72 4.74
N VAL A 13 -12.80 0.65 5.95
CA VAL A 13 -13.55 0.35 7.19
C VAL A 13 -13.23 1.34 8.32
N ALA A 14 -12.47 2.40 8.03
CA ALA A 14 -12.31 3.52 8.93
C ALA A 14 -13.63 4.29 9.08
N THR A 15 -13.89 4.80 10.29
CA THR A 15 -15.02 5.72 10.57
C THR A 15 -14.48 7.02 11.14
N PHE A 16 -15.36 8.00 11.36
CA PHE A 16 -14.97 9.25 12.03
C PHE A 16 -14.50 9.00 13.47
N GLU A 17 -15.13 8.07 14.16
CA GLU A 17 -14.84 7.70 15.55
C GLU A 17 -13.61 6.78 15.66
N ASP A 18 -13.36 5.93 14.66
CA ASP A 18 -12.22 5.02 14.58
C ASP A 18 -11.50 5.15 13.22
N PRO A 19 -10.68 6.20 13.03
CA PRO A 19 -10.10 6.52 11.72
C PRO A 19 -8.86 5.69 11.36
N ASN A 20 -8.19 5.06 12.34
CA ASN A 20 -6.90 4.40 12.14
C ASN A 20 -7.06 2.91 11.81
N ARG A 21 -7.99 2.59 10.90
CA ARG A 21 -8.28 1.23 10.49
C ARG A 21 -7.66 0.92 9.14
N TYR A 22 -7.03 -0.24 9.04
CA TYR A 22 -6.59 -0.75 7.76
C TYR A 22 -7.78 -1.17 6.91
N SER A 23 -7.75 -0.78 5.63
CA SER A 23 -8.69 -1.28 4.63
C SER A 23 -8.63 -2.82 4.55
N VAL A 24 -9.74 -3.43 4.16
CA VAL A 24 -9.84 -4.88 3.98
C VAL A 24 -9.81 -5.25 2.50
N GLY A 25 -9.48 -6.50 2.18
CA GLY A 25 -9.47 -7.02 0.80
C GLY A 25 -8.18 -6.80 0.01
N ILE A 26 -7.21 -6.03 0.53
CA ILE A 26 -5.85 -5.98 -0.06
C ILE A 26 -5.13 -7.31 0.21
N ARG A 27 -4.62 -7.96 -0.84
CA ARG A 27 -3.88 -9.24 -0.74
C ARG A 27 -2.38 -9.01 -0.81
N HIS A 28 -1.91 -8.29 -1.84
CA HIS A 28 -0.50 -7.99 -2.04
C HIS A 28 -0.29 -6.57 -2.54
N VAL A 29 0.82 -5.95 -2.13
CA VAL A 29 1.29 -4.68 -2.67
C VAL A 29 2.77 -4.79 -2.96
N PHE A 30 3.17 -4.35 -4.15
CA PHE A 30 4.54 -4.34 -4.61
C PHE A 30 4.98 -2.91 -4.90
N VAL A 31 6.07 -2.49 -4.25
CA VAL A 31 6.73 -1.21 -4.52
C VAL A 31 8.13 -1.52 -5.03
N ASN A 32 8.49 -0.99 -6.19
CA ASN A 32 9.79 -1.27 -6.85
C ASN A 32 10.11 -2.79 -6.93
N GLY A 33 9.09 -3.62 -7.18
CA GLY A 33 9.21 -5.08 -7.32
C GLY A 33 9.32 -5.86 -5.99
N ARG A 34 9.35 -5.18 -4.83
CA ARG A 34 9.40 -5.81 -3.51
C ARG A 34 8.01 -5.82 -2.88
N ARG A 35 7.62 -6.95 -2.27
CA ARG A 35 6.34 -7.09 -1.55
C ARG A 35 6.40 -6.27 -0.26
N VAL A 36 5.59 -5.23 -0.18
CA VAL A 36 5.42 -4.43 1.04
C VAL A 36 4.18 -4.86 1.84
N VAL A 37 3.21 -5.46 1.17
CA VAL A 37 2.11 -6.25 1.77
C VAL A 37 2.14 -7.65 1.16
N ALA A 38 2.09 -8.68 2.01
CA ALA A 38 2.02 -10.07 1.62
C ALA A 38 0.92 -10.78 2.40
N ASP A 39 0.00 -11.45 1.69
CA ASP A 39 -1.10 -12.21 2.26
C ASP A 39 -1.93 -11.37 3.26
N GLY A 40 -2.19 -10.11 2.90
CA GLY A 40 -2.94 -9.15 3.70
C GLY A 40 -2.16 -8.53 4.87
N THR A 41 -0.89 -8.89 5.08
CA THR A 41 -0.07 -8.38 6.18
C THR A 41 1.03 -7.43 5.69
N ILE A 42 1.24 -6.31 6.39
CA ILE A 42 2.34 -5.39 6.11
C ILE A 42 3.66 -6.05 6.49
N THR A 43 4.63 -5.97 5.59
CA THR A 43 5.99 -6.52 5.80
C THR A 43 6.95 -5.44 6.33
N ALA A 44 8.19 -5.84 6.64
CA ALA A 44 9.25 -4.91 7.01
C ALA A 44 9.91 -4.19 5.82
N GLU A 45 9.60 -4.57 4.57
CA GLU A 45 10.22 -4.01 3.37
C GLU A 45 9.89 -2.51 3.22
N ARG A 46 10.92 -1.68 3.02
CA ARG A 46 10.80 -0.23 2.76
C ARG A 46 11.53 0.16 1.46
N PRO A 47 11.12 -0.37 0.30
CA PRO A 47 11.81 -0.20 -0.98
C PRO A 47 11.50 1.13 -1.67
N GLY A 48 10.76 2.03 -1.01
CA GLY A 48 10.37 3.33 -1.54
C GLY A 48 11.58 4.20 -1.86
N ARG A 49 11.46 5.01 -2.90
CA ARG A 49 12.51 5.94 -3.31
C ARG A 49 11.87 7.31 -3.57
N PRO A 50 12.57 8.43 -3.29
CA PRO A 50 12.09 9.74 -3.68
C PRO A 50 11.85 9.79 -5.19
N LEU A 51 10.65 10.20 -5.59
CA LEU A 51 10.37 10.54 -6.98
C LEU A 51 10.83 11.98 -7.20
N ARG A 52 11.66 12.20 -8.21
CA ARG A 52 12.25 13.51 -8.52
C ARG A 52 11.66 14.02 -9.82
N GLY A 53 10.95 15.15 -9.73
CA GLY A 53 10.34 15.80 -10.89
C GLY A 53 11.34 16.64 -11.70
N PRO A 54 10.89 17.23 -12.82
CA PRO A 54 11.77 17.97 -13.75
C PRO A 54 12.53 19.15 -13.12
N GLY A 55 12.02 19.74 -12.03
CA GLY A 55 12.67 20.84 -11.32
C GLY A 55 13.73 20.41 -10.30
N TYR A 56 14.01 19.11 -10.16
CA TYR A 56 14.99 18.64 -9.18
C TYR A 56 16.42 19.03 -9.60
N ARG A 57 17.11 19.75 -8.71
CA ARG A 57 18.53 20.07 -8.82
C ARG A 57 19.26 19.39 -7.65
N ASN A 58 20.40 18.76 -7.96
CA ASN A 58 21.25 18.08 -6.98
C ASN A 58 21.93 19.08 -6.04
#